data_AF-A0A970E320-F1
#
_entry.id   AF-A0A970E320-F1
#
_cell.length_a   1.000
_cell.length_b   1.000
_cell.length_c   1.000
_cell.angle_alpha   90.00
_cell.angle_beta   90.00
_cell.angle_gamma   90.00
#
_symmetry.space_group_name_H-M   'P 1'
#
loop_
_entity.id
_entity.type
_entity.pdbx_description
1 polymer ?
#
loop_
_entity_poly.entity_id
_entity_poly.type
_entity_poly.pdbx_seq_one_letter_code
_entity_poly.pdbx_strand_id
1 'polypeptide(L)'
;MAGKAEKITSGEAHVGQPCVLCQKAITAQDEVVVCPRCRSVQHVECWKSKGGCGKAGCPQLAQAILGEKPKGDGPPPPVSKKVIAGAVLVVAALILYMIFRPQPPDPAMGRVKVVFLAEASYDLGEIMEQLAESWNTSHEEIYIDLQLLPTGTLDPKLLVMVAAGEAPDVIALPENRFPYFVEQGALLALDYDEEGQPIYGLQHPAQLSQLVVWGSTAHPTEAQEVLHYFRSGIPPVDLENLRERGTFPLPMFGM
;
A
#
# COMPACT_ATOMS: atom_id res chain seq x y z
N MET A 1 48.12 -19.85 -10.31
CA MET A 1 49.22 -20.82 -10.21
C MET A 1 48.62 -22.22 -10.25
N ALA A 2 48.50 -22.83 -11.42
CA ALA A 2 47.96 -24.19 -11.54
C ALA A 2 49.03 -25.17 -11.03
N GLY A 3 48.88 -25.62 -9.78
CA GLY A 3 49.74 -26.65 -9.21
C GLY A 3 49.58 -27.94 -10.01
N LYS A 4 50.69 -28.57 -10.42
CA LYS A 4 50.68 -29.89 -11.05
C LYS A 4 49.83 -30.83 -10.20
N ALA A 5 48.79 -31.41 -10.79
CA ALA A 5 47.92 -32.35 -10.14
C ALA A 5 48.73 -33.54 -9.59
N GLU A 6 48.39 -34.01 -8.40
CA GLU A 6 48.98 -35.22 -7.84
C GLU A 6 48.67 -36.44 -8.72
N LYS A 7 49.68 -37.30 -8.95
CA LYS A 7 49.50 -38.57 -9.64
C LYS A 7 49.46 -39.68 -8.59
N ILE A 8 48.36 -40.42 -8.56
CA ILE A 8 48.23 -41.65 -7.77
C ILE A 8 48.90 -42.78 -8.55
N THR A 9 49.82 -43.50 -7.91
CA THR A 9 50.54 -44.63 -8.49
C THR A 9 50.59 -45.81 -7.52
N SER A 10 50.87 -47.00 -8.04
CA SER A 10 51.17 -48.18 -7.21
C SER A 10 52.45 -47.95 -6.38
N GLY A 11 52.48 -48.55 -5.18
CA GLY A 11 53.58 -48.51 -4.24
C GLY A 11 54.79 -49.35 -4.64
N GLU A 12 54.71 -50.13 -5.72
CA GLU A 12 55.81 -50.93 -6.29
C GLU A 12 57.13 -50.13 -6.46
N ALA A 13 57.05 -48.88 -6.88
CA ALA A 13 58.23 -48.02 -7.08
C ALA A 13 58.79 -47.40 -5.77
N HIS A 14 58.08 -47.57 -4.66
CA HIS A 14 58.36 -46.90 -3.38
C HIS A 14 58.41 -47.85 -2.19
N VAL A 15 58.49 -49.16 -2.44
CA VAL A 15 58.51 -50.20 -1.39
C VAL A 15 59.63 -49.92 -0.37
N GLY A 16 59.27 -49.98 0.91
CA GLY A 16 60.19 -49.77 2.03
C GLY A 16 60.44 -48.30 2.39
N GLN A 17 59.99 -47.32 1.58
CA GLN A 17 60.07 -45.91 1.95
C GLN A 17 59.02 -45.59 3.04
N PRO A 18 59.33 -44.75 4.04
CA PRO A 18 58.36 -44.38 5.07
C PRO A 18 57.38 -43.33 4.54
N CYS A 19 56.09 -43.53 4.80
CA CYS A 19 55.06 -42.52 4.56
C CYS A 19 55.30 -41.31 5.47
N VAL A 20 55.36 -40.10 4.88
CA VAL A 20 55.67 -38.87 5.63
C VAL A 20 54.62 -38.48 6.68
N LEU A 21 53.42 -39.07 6.62
CA LEU A 21 52.36 -38.83 7.60
C LEU A 21 52.32 -39.89 8.71
N CYS A 22 52.18 -41.17 8.35
CA CYS A 22 51.97 -42.25 9.32
C CYS A 22 53.26 -42.98 9.72
N GLN A 23 54.39 -42.67 9.08
CA GLN A 23 55.72 -43.28 9.28
C GLN A 23 55.80 -44.79 9.02
N LYS A 24 54.73 -45.43 8.53
CA LYS A 24 54.74 -46.83 8.11
C LYS A 24 55.43 -46.98 6.75
N ALA A 25 56.11 -48.09 6.54
CA ALA A 25 56.72 -48.42 5.25
C ALA A 25 55.64 -48.63 4.18
N ILE A 26 55.88 -48.11 2.97
CA ILE A 26 55.07 -48.38 1.79
C ILE A 26 55.29 -49.83 1.36
N THR A 27 54.20 -50.55 1.07
CA THR A 27 54.20 -51.89 0.48
C THR A 27 53.93 -51.82 -1.03
N ALA A 28 54.21 -52.90 -1.76
CA ALA A 28 53.96 -52.94 -3.20
C ALA A 28 52.47 -52.85 -3.56
N GLN A 29 51.59 -53.25 -2.64
CA GLN A 29 50.14 -53.22 -2.82
C GLN A 29 49.51 -51.88 -2.41
N ASP A 30 50.28 -50.98 -1.79
CA ASP A 30 49.78 -49.69 -1.34
C ASP A 30 49.57 -48.74 -2.52
N GLU A 31 48.50 -47.94 -2.49
CA GLU A 31 48.40 -46.77 -3.35
C GLU A 31 49.16 -45.59 -2.75
N VAL A 32 49.96 -44.93 -3.57
CA VAL A 32 50.89 -43.89 -3.13
C VAL A 32 50.68 -42.61 -3.92
N VAL A 33 50.76 -41.48 -3.21
CA VAL A 33 50.92 -40.15 -3.80
C VAL A 33 52.31 -39.61 -3.49
N VAL A 34 53.01 -39.18 -4.54
CA VAL A 34 54.22 -38.37 -4.41
C VAL A 34 53.82 -36.90 -4.50
N CYS A 35 54.11 -36.13 -3.45
CA CYS A 35 53.78 -34.71 -3.43
C CYS A 35 54.44 -33.98 -4.61
N PRO A 36 53.68 -33.28 -5.48
CA PRO A 36 54.25 -32.60 -6.65
C PRO A 36 55.17 -31.43 -6.26
N ARG A 37 55.08 -30.94 -5.02
CA ARG A 37 55.88 -29.81 -4.51
C ARG A 37 57.15 -30.26 -3.79
N CYS A 38 57.02 -31.09 -2.76
CA CYS A 38 58.15 -31.46 -1.91
C CYS A 38 58.67 -32.89 -2.16
N ARG A 39 58.05 -33.63 -3.09
CA ARG A 39 58.38 -35.02 -3.47
C ARG A 39 58.34 -36.04 -2.33
N SER A 40 57.70 -35.71 -1.21
CA SER A 40 57.48 -36.67 -0.14
C SER A 40 56.48 -37.74 -0.56
N VAL A 41 56.76 -38.98 -0.17
CA VAL A 41 55.92 -40.15 -0.45
C VAL A 41 54.95 -40.36 0.71
N GLN A 42 53.70 -40.65 0.39
CA GLN A 42 52.66 -40.95 1.38
C GLN A 42 51.57 -41.83 0.78
N HIS A 43 50.92 -42.63 1.62
CA HIS A 43 49.71 -43.37 1.24
C HIS A 43 48.63 -42.43 0.72
N VAL A 44 47.85 -42.86 -0.27
CA VAL A 44 46.68 -42.09 -0.77
C VAL A 44 45.71 -41.78 0.36
N GLU A 45 45.47 -42.74 1.25
CA GLU A 45 44.55 -42.56 2.37
C GLU A 45 45.06 -41.50 3.36
N CYS A 46 46.36 -41.47 3.64
CA CYS A 46 47.01 -40.44 4.44
C CYS A 46 46.97 -39.05 3.75
N TRP A 47 47.12 -39.02 2.42
CA TRP A 47 46.96 -37.80 1.62
C TRP A 47 45.54 -37.25 1.71
N LYS A 48 44.54 -38.13 1.62
CA LYS A 48 43.12 -37.79 1.73
C LYS A 48 42.76 -37.34 3.15
N SER A 49 43.16 -38.10 4.18
CA SER A 49 42.77 -37.80 5.56
C SER A 49 43.30 -36.45 6.07
N LYS A 50 44.49 -36.05 5.64
CA LYS A 50 45.05 -34.73 5.98
C LYS A 50 44.55 -33.59 5.09
N GLY A 51 43.99 -33.89 3.91
CA GLY A 51 43.66 -32.89 2.91
C GLY A 51 44.87 -32.35 2.14
N GLY A 52 45.95 -33.13 2.02
CA GLY A 52 47.17 -32.75 1.30
C GLY A 52 48.46 -33.39 1.81
N CYS A 53 49.58 -32.69 1.64
CA CYS A 53 50.90 -33.21 1.99
C CYS A 53 51.10 -33.36 3.52
N GLY A 54 51.57 -34.54 3.94
CA GLY A 54 51.87 -34.90 5.33
C GLY A 54 53.05 -34.14 5.95
N LYS A 55 53.99 -33.67 5.12
CA LYS A 55 55.24 -33.03 5.57
C LYS A 55 54.99 -31.67 6.24
N ALA A 56 55.61 -31.46 7.41
CA ALA A 56 55.59 -30.17 8.09
C ALA A 56 56.11 -29.05 7.17
N GLY A 57 55.37 -27.94 7.07
CA GLY A 57 55.74 -26.78 6.26
C GLY A 57 55.45 -26.89 4.75
N CYS A 58 54.85 -27.99 4.25
CA CYS A 58 54.42 -28.08 2.86
C CYS A 58 52.96 -27.65 2.70
N PRO A 59 52.65 -26.54 2.00
CA PRO A 59 51.28 -26.02 1.87
C PRO A 59 50.50 -26.67 0.70
N GLN A 60 50.91 -27.85 0.23
CA GLN A 60 50.24 -28.53 -0.88
C GLN A 60 48.95 -29.19 -0.39
N LEU A 61 47.83 -28.78 -0.97
CA LEU A 61 46.49 -29.33 -0.70
C LEU A 61 46.15 -30.47 -1.67
N ALA A 62 45.31 -31.40 -1.22
CA ALA A 62 44.78 -32.48 -2.05
C ALA A 62 43.71 -31.92 -3.01
N GLN A 63 43.94 -32.00 -4.32
CA GLN A 63 42.94 -31.62 -5.31
C GLN A 63 41.79 -32.65 -5.35
N ALA A 64 42.07 -33.91 -5.03
CA ALA A 64 41.09 -34.99 -5.03
C ALA A 64 39.97 -34.88 -3.95
N ILE A 65 40.01 -33.89 -3.06
CA ILE A 65 38.97 -33.63 -2.03
C ILE A 65 38.13 -32.38 -2.37
N LEU A 66 38.48 -31.65 -3.43
CA LEU A 66 37.57 -30.67 -4.01
C LEU A 66 36.47 -31.44 -4.75
N GLY A 67 35.42 -31.81 -4.02
CA GLY A 67 34.17 -32.29 -4.61
C GLY A 67 33.71 -31.33 -5.70
N GLU A 68 33.07 -31.85 -6.74
CA GLU A 68 32.59 -31.05 -7.85
C GLU A 68 31.80 -29.85 -7.34
N LYS A 69 32.19 -28.66 -7.79
CA LYS A 69 31.52 -27.42 -7.42
C LYS A 69 30.05 -27.55 -7.84
N PRO A 70 29.07 -27.43 -6.93
CA PRO A 70 27.66 -27.54 -7.29
C PRO A 70 27.37 -26.52 -8.41
N LYS A 71 26.54 -26.90 -9.39
CA LYS A 71 25.97 -25.98 -10.37
C LYS A 71 25.13 -24.94 -9.62
N GLY A 72 25.77 -23.89 -9.13
CA GLY A 72 25.08 -22.74 -8.59
C GLY A 72 24.36 -22.03 -9.72
N ASP A 73 23.15 -21.55 -9.42
CA ASP A 73 22.42 -20.59 -10.25
C ASP A 73 23.30 -19.34 -10.38
N GLY A 74 24.06 -19.30 -11.47
CA GLY A 74 24.84 -18.13 -11.82
C GLY A 74 23.93 -16.90 -11.94
N PRO A 75 24.51 -15.69 -11.93
CA PRO A 75 23.73 -14.48 -12.16
C PRO A 75 22.89 -14.65 -13.43
N PRO A 76 21.61 -14.21 -13.41
CA PRO A 76 20.71 -14.41 -14.54
C PRO A 76 21.37 -13.88 -15.82
N PRO A 77 21.12 -14.53 -16.98
CA PRO A 77 21.74 -14.12 -18.23
C PRO A 77 21.47 -12.64 -18.50
N PRO A 78 22.46 -11.86 -18.98
CA PRO A 78 22.27 -10.44 -19.22
C PRO A 78 21.17 -10.25 -20.27
N VAL A 79 20.07 -9.62 -19.85
CA VAL A 79 18.97 -9.23 -20.75
C VAL A 79 19.50 -8.30 -21.82
N SER A 80 19.09 -8.55 -23.08
CA SER A 80 19.59 -7.75 -24.21
C SER A 80 19.12 -6.29 -24.12
N LYS A 81 19.96 -5.34 -24.55
CA LYS A 81 19.62 -3.90 -24.55
C LYS A 81 18.33 -3.59 -25.31
N LYS A 82 17.97 -4.41 -26.32
CA LYS A 82 16.72 -4.28 -27.09
C LYS A 82 15.49 -4.62 -26.25
N VAL A 83 15.60 -5.65 -25.38
CA VAL A 83 14.52 -6.05 -24.47
C VAL A 83 14.32 -4.97 -23.40
N ILE A 84 15.40 -4.41 -22.86
CA ILE A 84 15.32 -3.31 -21.89
C ILE A 84 14.69 -2.06 -22.54
N ALA A 85 15.16 -1.66 -23.73
CA ALA A 85 14.61 -0.53 -24.46
C ALA A 85 13.13 -0.72 -24.81
N GLY A 86 12.73 -1.93 -25.21
CA GLY A 86 11.33 -2.28 -25.46
C GLY A 86 10.47 -2.19 -24.21
N ALA A 87 10.95 -2.72 -23.07
CA ALA A 87 10.24 -2.63 -21.80
C ALA A 87 10.05 -1.17 -21.35
N VAL A 88 11.09 -0.34 -21.48
CA VAL A 88 11.02 1.09 -21.16
C VAL A 88 10.00 1.80 -22.06
N LEU A 89 9.99 1.50 -23.36
CA LEU A 89 9.02 2.09 -24.30
C LEU A 89 7.58 1.71 -23.98
N VAL A 90 7.32 0.45 -23.60
CA VAL A 90 5.98 0.00 -23.21
C VAL A 90 5.52 0.69 -21.94
N VAL A 91 6.39 0.80 -20.93
CA VAL A 91 6.08 1.53 -19.69
C VAL A 91 5.83 3.01 -19.97
N ALA A 92 6.66 3.66 -20.78
CA ALA A 92 6.47 5.05 -21.17
C ALA A 92 5.15 5.26 -21.92
N ALA A 93 4.80 4.35 -22.84
CA ALA A 93 3.53 4.38 -23.56
C ALA A 93 2.32 4.18 -22.63
N LEU A 94 2.42 3.32 -21.61
CA LEU A 94 1.39 3.14 -20.60
C LEU A 94 1.21 4.39 -19.72
N ILE A 95 2.32 5.02 -19.32
CA ILE A 95 2.28 6.28 -18.55
C ILE A 95 1.63 7.39 -19.39
N LEU A 96 2.05 7.54 -20.65
CA LEU A 96 1.45 8.51 -21.56
C LEU A 96 -0.04 8.21 -21.77
N TYR A 97 -0.41 6.95 -21.95
CA TYR A 97 -1.82 6.57 -22.05
C TYR A 97 -2.61 6.91 -20.79
N MET A 98 -2.06 6.71 -19.59
CA MET A 98 -2.72 7.11 -18.34
C MET A 98 -2.87 8.63 -18.19
N ILE A 99 -1.88 9.42 -18.62
CA ILE A 99 -1.92 10.89 -18.56
C ILE A 99 -2.90 11.46 -19.59
N PHE A 100 -2.92 10.92 -20.80
CA PHE A 100 -3.71 11.44 -21.93
C PHE A 100 -5.05 10.73 -22.13
N ARG A 101 -5.46 9.85 -21.21
CA ARG A 101 -6.79 9.24 -21.27
C ARG A 101 -7.83 10.34 -21.09
N PRO A 102 -8.80 10.51 -22.00
CA PRO A 102 -9.89 11.46 -21.78
C PRO A 102 -10.60 11.07 -20.49
N GLN A 103 -10.70 12.03 -19.56
CA GLN A 103 -11.51 11.84 -18.36
C GLN A 103 -12.95 11.54 -18.79
N PRO A 104 -13.69 10.69 -18.06
CA PRO A 104 -15.12 10.55 -18.31
C PRO A 104 -15.77 11.94 -18.34
N PRO A 105 -16.75 12.18 -19.22
CA PRO A 105 -17.42 13.48 -19.32
C PRO A 105 -17.91 13.88 -17.94
N ASP A 106 -17.64 15.11 -17.54
CA ASP A 106 -18.08 15.67 -16.26
C ASP A 106 -19.58 15.39 -16.09
N PRO A 107 -20.02 14.68 -15.03
CA PRO A 107 -21.43 14.34 -14.84
C PRO A 107 -22.33 15.59 -14.71
N ALA A 108 -21.76 16.74 -14.37
CA ALA A 108 -22.49 17.99 -14.37
C ALA A 108 -22.86 18.45 -15.81
N MET A 109 -22.12 18.03 -16.84
CA MET A 109 -22.37 18.40 -18.25
C MET A 109 -22.52 19.92 -18.48
N GLY A 110 -21.77 20.74 -17.73
CA GLY A 110 -21.83 22.20 -17.79
C GLY A 110 -22.81 22.85 -16.81
N ARG A 111 -23.55 22.05 -16.03
CA ARG A 111 -24.35 22.52 -14.90
C ARG A 111 -23.48 23.02 -13.75
N VAL A 112 -24.05 23.87 -12.89
CA VAL A 112 -23.46 24.21 -11.60
C VAL A 112 -23.41 22.97 -10.73
N LYS A 113 -22.21 22.54 -10.35
CA LYS A 113 -22.01 21.39 -9.50
C LYS A 113 -22.08 21.81 -8.03
N VAL A 114 -23.05 21.26 -7.30
CA VAL A 114 -23.20 21.44 -5.84
C VAL A 114 -22.84 20.13 -5.15
N VAL A 115 -21.81 20.14 -4.32
CA VAL A 115 -21.37 18.97 -3.55
C VAL A 115 -22.10 18.92 -2.22
N PHE A 116 -22.86 17.85 -1.99
CA PHE A 116 -23.58 17.60 -0.74
C PHE A 116 -22.90 16.46 0.02
N LEU A 117 -22.33 16.75 1.20
CA LEU A 117 -21.64 15.75 2.03
C LEU A 117 -22.46 15.43 3.29
N ALA A 118 -22.76 14.14 3.51
CA ALA A 118 -23.47 13.71 4.71
C ALA A 118 -23.10 12.30 5.14
N GLU A 119 -23.31 12.00 6.43
CA GLU A 119 -23.36 10.62 6.91
C GLU A 119 -24.79 10.10 6.83
N ALA A 120 -24.96 8.88 6.34
CA ALA A 120 -26.29 8.25 6.27
C ALA A 120 -26.23 6.79 6.69
N SER A 121 -27.30 6.32 7.35
CA SER A 121 -27.59 4.89 7.41
C SER A 121 -28.01 4.39 6.03
N TYR A 122 -28.05 3.07 5.82
CA TYR A 122 -28.47 2.48 4.55
C TYR A 122 -29.84 3.02 4.09
N ASP A 123 -30.87 2.92 4.95
CA ASP A 123 -32.24 3.31 4.59
C ASP A 123 -32.37 4.81 4.25
N LEU A 124 -31.67 5.68 5.01
CA LEU A 124 -31.67 7.11 4.70
C LEU A 124 -30.87 7.40 3.42
N GLY A 125 -29.79 6.67 3.20
CA GLY A 125 -28.96 6.81 2.01
C GLY A 125 -29.76 6.54 0.73
N GLU A 126 -30.56 5.47 0.69
CA GLU A 126 -31.43 5.17 -0.46
C GLU A 126 -32.41 6.32 -0.75
N ILE A 127 -32.99 6.94 0.29
CA ILE A 127 -33.89 8.09 0.13
C ILE A 127 -33.14 9.29 -0.46
N MET A 128 -31.97 9.62 0.09
CA MET A 128 -31.18 10.76 -0.36
C MET A 128 -30.66 10.56 -1.78
N GLU A 129 -30.24 9.36 -2.14
CA GLU A 129 -29.82 9.00 -3.50
C GLU A 129 -30.97 9.17 -4.49
N GLN A 130 -32.18 8.69 -4.16
CA GLN A 130 -33.37 8.89 -4.99
C GLN A 130 -33.72 10.37 -5.18
N LEU A 131 -33.58 11.20 -4.13
CA LEU A 131 -33.78 12.65 -4.23
C LEU A 131 -32.76 13.28 -5.18
N ALA A 132 -31.47 12.94 -5.03
CA ALA A 132 -30.42 13.45 -5.91
C ALA A 132 -30.62 13.02 -7.37
N GLU A 133 -31.00 11.76 -7.62
CA GLU A 133 -31.27 11.25 -8.96
C GLU A 133 -32.49 11.94 -9.60
N SER A 134 -33.58 12.09 -8.84
CA SER A 134 -34.78 12.81 -9.27
C SER A 134 -34.47 14.26 -9.66
N TRP A 135 -33.70 14.95 -8.83
CA TRP A 135 -33.22 16.30 -9.13
C TRP A 135 -32.38 16.33 -10.40
N ASN A 136 -31.32 15.50 -10.46
CA ASN A 136 -30.36 15.51 -11.56
C ASN A 136 -30.96 15.11 -12.91
N THR A 137 -32.08 14.40 -12.92
CA THR A 137 -32.83 14.04 -14.12
C THR A 137 -33.73 15.18 -14.61
N SER A 138 -34.26 15.99 -13.68
CA SER A 138 -35.26 17.02 -13.98
C SER A 138 -34.69 18.44 -14.07
N HIS A 139 -33.55 18.71 -13.44
CA HIS A 139 -32.96 20.05 -13.34
C HIS A 139 -31.84 20.24 -14.37
N GLU A 140 -32.00 21.29 -15.17
CA GLU A 140 -31.11 21.63 -16.28
C GLU A 140 -29.93 22.52 -15.87
N GLU A 141 -29.99 23.17 -14.70
CA GLU A 141 -28.99 24.16 -14.27
C GLU A 141 -28.05 23.66 -13.18
N ILE A 142 -28.56 22.88 -12.22
CA ILE A 142 -27.81 22.42 -11.04
C ILE A 142 -27.66 20.90 -11.09
N TYR A 143 -26.43 20.44 -10.86
CA TYR A 143 -26.10 19.03 -10.65
C TYR A 143 -25.69 18.80 -9.19
N ILE A 144 -26.39 17.90 -8.51
CA ILE A 144 -26.10 17.48 -7.14
C ILE A 144 -25.09 16.33 -7.18
N ASP A 145 -23.90 16.57 -6.64
CA ASP A 145 -22.92 15.53 -6.33
C ASP A 145 -23.08 15.10 -4.87
N LEU A 146 -23.97 14.12 -4.67
CA LEU A 146 -24.26 13.57 -3.35
C LEU A 146 -23.14 12.61 -2.92
N GLN A 147 -22.50 12.93 -1.80
CA GLN A 147 -21.44 12.12 -1.19
C GLN A 147 -21.90 11.64 0.18
N LEU A 148 -22.36 10.40 0.23
CA LEU A 148 -22.76 9.74 1.46
C LEU A 148 -21.58 8.99 2.09
N LEU A 149 -21.44 9.16 3.39
CA LEU A 149 -20.37 8.58 4.19
C LEU A 149 -20.93 7.59 5.23
N PRO A 150 -20.17 6.54 5.59
CA PRO A 150 -20.45 5.77 6.78
C PRO A 150 -20.39 6.64 8.03
N THR A 151 -21.17 6.27 9.05
CA THR A 151 -21.20 7.00 10.33
C THR A 151 -19.82 7.08 11.00
N GLY A 152 -19.47 8.25 11.53
CA GLY A 152 -18.20 8.53 12.20
C GLY A 152 -17.01 8.80 11.27
N THR A 153 -17.23 9.05 9.98
CA THR A 153 -16.17 9.30 8.99
C THR A 153 -16.21 10.69 8.36
N LEU A 154 -17.19 11.53 8.73
CA LEU A 154 -17.32 12.90 8.25
C LEU A 154 -16.11 13.75 8.60
N ASP A 155 -15.70 13.76 9.86
CA ASP A 155 -14.63 14.63 10.36
C ASP A 155 -13.30 14.48 9.58
N PRO A 156 -12.71 13.27 9.44
CA PRO A 156 -11.47 13.12 8.69
C PRO A 156 -11.64 13.46 7.20
N LYS A 157 -12.80 13.17 6.60
CA LYS A 157 -13.06 13.48 5.19
C LYS A 157 -13.18 14.99 4.97
N LEU A 158 -14.00 15.67 5.79
CA LEU A 158 -14.24 17.10 5.73
C LEU A 158 -12.94 17.88 5.95
N LEU A 159 -12.12 17.49 6.94
CA LEU A 159 -10.82 18.12 7.18
C LEU A 159 -9.92 18.06 5.95
N VAL A 160 -9.82 16.89 5.31
CA VAL A 160 -9.00 16.71 4.10
C VAL A 160 -9.52 17.56 2.94
N MET A 161 -10.84 17.57 2.72
CA MET A 161 -11.47 18.38 1.66
C MET A 161 -11.23 19.88 1.86
N VAL A 162 -11.44 20.38 3.08
CA VAL A 162 -11.19 21.77 3.42
C VAL A 162 -9.70 22.13 3.26
N ALA A 163 -8.79 21.27 3.72
CA ALA A 163 -7.35 21.48 3.57
C ALA A 163 -6.88 21.50 2.10
N ALA A 164 -7.57 20.75 1.23
CA ALA A 164 -7.33 20.76 -0.21
C ALA A 164 -7.94 21.97 -0.93
N GLY A 165 -8.73 22.80 -0.25
CA GLY A 165 -9.50 23.88 -0.87
C GLY A 165 -10.72 23.40 -1.65
N GLU A 166 -11.19 22.18 -1.38
CA GLU A 166 -12.31 21.50 -2.03
C GLU A 166 -13.45 21.24 -1.03
N ALA A 167 -13.71 22.21 -0.14
CA ALA A 167 -14.78 22.09 0.85
C ALA A 167 -16.15 21.84 0.16
N PRO A 168 -17.00 20.93 0.68
CA PRO A 168 -18.35 20.74 0.15
C PRO A 168 -19.20 22.01 0.25
N ASP A 169 -20.16 22.15 -0.64
CA ASP A 169 -21.08 23.30 -0.64
C ASP A 169 -22.14 23.17 0.45
N VAL A 170 -22.71 21.96 0.59
CA VAL A 170 -23.72 21.62 1.60
C VAL A 170 -23.21 20.47 2.47
N ILE A 171 -23.37 20.59 3.78
CA ILE A 171 -22.88 19.59 4.74
C ILE A 171 -23.99 19.27 5.75
N ALA A 172 -24.21 17.98 6.03
CA ALA A 172 -24.97 17.56 7.21
C ALA A 172 -24.03 17.42 8.41
N LEU A 173 -23.84 18.50 9.17
CA LEU A 173 -22.94 18.55 10.33
C LEU A 173 -23.61 17.95 11.58
N PRO A 174 -22.97 16.99 12.28
CA PRO A 174 -23.45 16.51 13.57
C PRO A 174 -23.68 17.64 14.58
N GLU A 175 -24.74 17.52 15.39
CA GLU A 175 -25.18 18.54 16.36
C GLU A 175 -24.03 18.99 17.30
N ASN A 176 -23.15 18.07 17.69
CA ASN A 176 -22.01 18.37 18.55
C ASN A 176 -20.86 19.13 17.85
N ARG A 177 -20.79 19.11 16.52
CA ARG A 177 -19.75 19.79 15.73
C ARG A 177 -20.20 21.15 15.23
N PHE A 178 -21.50 21.33 15.05
CA PHE A 178 -22.09 22.57 14.52
C PHE A 178 -21.61 23.86 15.24
N PRO A 179 -21.60 23.96 16.59
CA PRO A 179 -21.18 25.18 17.28
C PRO A 179 -19.75 25.60 16.94
N TYR A 180 -18.84 24.63 16.80
CA TYR A 180 -17.45 24.91 16.44
C TYR A 180 -17.34 25.61 15.09
N PHE A 181 -18.07 25.16 14.06
CA PHE A 181 -18.02 25.78 12.73
C PHE A 181 -18.67 27.17 12.69
N VAL A 182 -19.71 27.38 13.50
CA VAL A 182 -20.30 28.72 13.70
C VAL A 182 -19.28 29.66 14.33
N GLU A 183 -18.62 29.24 15.41
CA GLU A 183 -17.60 30.04 16.11
C GLU A 183 -16.40 30.38 15.21
N GLN A 184 -16.01 29.47 14.32
CA GLN A 184 -14.95 29.73 13.33
C GLN A 184 -15.39 30.66 12.18
N GLY A 185 -16.67 31.03 12.09
CA GLY A 185 -17.20 31.83 10.98
C GLY A 185 -17.12 31.10 9.63
N ALA A 186 -17.14 29.77 9.65
CA ALA A 186 -16.93 28.94 8.47
C ALA A 186 -18.22 28.69 7.66
N LEU A 187 -19.38 29.07 8.21
CA LEU A 187 -20.69 28.78 7.64
C LEU A 187 -21.35 30.03 7.06
N LEU A 188 -22.11 29.85 5.99
CA LEU A 188 -22.95 30.89 5.42
C LEU A 188 -24.20 31.08 6.30
N ALA A 189 -24.55 32.33 6.60
CA ALA A 189 -25.85 32.63 7.21
C ALA A 189 -26.96 32.36 6.18
N LEU A 190 -27.88 31.47 6.53
CA LEU A 190 -29.01 31.06 5.69
C LEU A 190 -30.17 32.04 5.83
N ASP A 191 -30.40 32.55 7.03
CA ASP A 191 -31.45 33.51 7.34
C ASP A 191 -31.11 34.28 8.63
N TYR A 192 -32.02 35.12 9.10
CA TYR A 192 -31.93 35.84 10.37
C TYR A 192 -33.23 35.66 11.17
N ASP A 193 -33.13 35.48 12.49
CA ASP A 193 -34.31 35.40 13.36
C ASP A 193 -34.96 36.78 13.59
N GLU A 194 -36.05 36.81 14.37
CA GLU A 194 -36.78 38.06 14.69
C GLU A 194 -35.92 39.06 15.46
N GLU A 195 -34.90 38.58 16.18
CA GLU A 195 -33.91 39.35 16.90
C GLU A 195 -32.69 39.76 16.04
N GLY A 196 -32.69 39.39 14.76
CA GLY A 196 -31.64 39.69 13.79
C GLY A 196 -30.35 38.88 13.98
N GLN A 197 -30.40 37.77 14.73
CA GLN A 197 -29.28 36.83 14.84
C GLN A 197 -29.23 35.90 13.63
N PRO A 198 -28.04 35.62 13.09
CA PRO A 198 -27.87 34.76 11.93
C PRO A 198 -28.19 33.30 12.24
N ILE A 199 -28.97 32.67 11.36
CA ILE A 199 -29.27 31.23 11.35
C ILE A 199 -28.32 30.56 10.37
N TYR A 200 -27.39 29.75 10.87
CA TYR A 200 -26.35 29.09 10.05
C TYR A 200 -26.68 27.68 9.59
N GLY A 201 -27.76 27.09 10.11
CA GLY A 201 -28.10 25.71 9.82
C GLY A 201 -29.57 25.43 10.03
N LEU A 202 -30.07 24.43 9.29
CA LEU A 202 -31.43 23.91 9.44
C LEU A 202 -31.37 22.48 9.96
N GLN A 203 -32.22 22.15 10.94
CA GLN A 203 -32.29 20.80 11.48
C GLN A 203 -32.55 19.76 10.37
N HIS A 204 -31.71 18.73 10.31
CA HIS A 204 -31.92 17.59 9.42
C HIS A 204 -33.19 16.82 9.86
N PRO A 205 -34.14 16.51 8.96
CA PRO A 205 -35.43 15.93 9.35
C PRO A 205 -35.32 14.51 9.94
N ALA A 206 -34.32 13.74 9.50
CA ALA A 206 -34.15 12.33 9.87
C ALA A 206 -32.95 12.01 10.78
N GLN A 207 -32.18 13.00 11.23
CA GLN A 207 -30.92 12.79 11.97
C GLN A 207 -30.61 13.95 12.92
N LEU A 208 -29.77 13.71 13.93
CA LEU A 208 -29.24 14.74 14.84
C LEU A 208 -28.06 15.50 14.21
N SER A 209 -28.33 16.16 13.09
CA SER A 209 -27.39 16.98 12.34
C SER A 209 -28.06 18.28 11.88
N GLN A 210 -27.24 19.32 11.64
CA GLN A 210 -27.64 20.56 11.00
C GLN A 210 -27.20 20.51 9.54
N LEU A 211 -28.14 20.74 8.62
CA LEU A 211 -27.84 21.05 7.23
C LEU A 211 -27.31 22.48 7.16
N VAL A 212 -26.09 22.65 6.63
CA VAL A 212 -25.41 23.95 6.55
C VAL A 212 -24.85 24.19 5.15
N VAL A 213 -24.62 25.46 4.82
CA VAL A 213 -23.88 25.86 3.61
C VAL A 213 -22.50 26.38 4.00
N TRP A 214 -21.47 25.96 3.26
CA TRP A 214 -20.10 26.42 3.49
C TRP A 214 -19.95 27.90 3.16
N GLY A 215 -19.35 28.69 4.06
CA GLY A 215 -19.30 30.14 3.95
C GLY A 215 -18.50 30.67 2.75
N SER A 216 -17.55 29.88 2.24
CA SER A 216 -16.72 30.24 1.08
C SER A 216 -17.08 29.49 -0.20
N THR A 217 -18.28 28.90 -0.30
CA THR A 217 -18.74 28.29 -1.56
C THR A 217 -18.76 29.32 -2.69
N ALA A 218 -18.44 28.88 -3.91
CA ALA A 218 -18.58 29.68 -5.12
C ALA A 218 -20.05 29.85 -5.56
N HIS A 219 -20.95 28.98 -5.07
CA HIS A 219 -22.33 28.85 -5.52
C HIS A 219 -23.32 28.92 -4.33
N PRO A 220 -23.36 30.04 -3.58
CA PRO A 220 -24.13 30.12 -2.34
C PRO A 220 -25.64 30.00 -2.55
N THR A 221 -26.17 30.51 -3.66
CA THR A 221 -27.61 30.46 -3.95
C THR A 221 -28.04 29.05 -4.33
N GLU A 222 -27.29 28.38 -5.21
CA GLU A 222 -27.54 27.01 -5.64
C GLU A 222 -27.36 26.03 -4.47
N ALA A 223 -26.38 26.26 -3.61
CA ALA A 223 -26.18 25.46 -2.40
C ALA A 223 -27.37 25.57 -1.42
N GLN A 224 -27.91 26.78 -1.22
CA GLN A 224 -29.10 26.97 -0.40
C GLN A 224 -30.34 26.29 -1.01
N GLU A 225 -30.51 26.38 -2.33
CA GLU A 225 -31.63 25.72 -3.03
C GLU A 225 -31.57 24.20 -2.84
N VAL A 226 -30.40 23.60 -3.05
CA VAL A 226 -30.18 22.15 -2.84
C VAL A 226 -30.42 21.78 -1.37
N LEU A 227 -29.94 22.58 -0.42
CA LEU A 227 -30.17 22.37 1.01
C LEU A 227 -31.68 22.32 1.32
N HIS A 228 -32.45 23.29 0.82
CA HIS A 228 -33.89 23.34 1.01
C HIS A 228 -34.61 22.17 0.34
N TYR A 229 -34.18 21.77 -0.85
CA TYR A 229 -34.71 20.61 -1.56
C TYR A 229 -34.59 19.35 -0.70
N PHE A 230 -33.38 19.01 -0.22
CA PHE A 230 -33.19 17.86 0.66
C PHE A 230 -33.98 17.97 1.96
N ARG A 231 -33.97 19.13 2.62
CA ARG A 231 -34.75 19.33 3.86
C ARG A 231 -36.24 19.06 3.67
N SER A 232 -36.80 19.46 2.53
CA SER A 232 -38.22 19.26 2.23
C SER A 232 -38.55 17.85 1.74
N GLY A 233 -37.60 17.18 1.07
CA GLY A 233 -37.78 15.86 0.50
C GLY A 233 -37.53 14.70 1.48
N ILE A 234 -36.70 14.91 2.50
CA ILE A 234 -36.39 13.88 3.50
C ILE A 234 -37.57 13.71 4.47
N PRO A 235 -38.12 12.49 4.64
CA PRO A 235 -39.19 12.24 5.60
C PRO A 235 -38.72 12.50 7.04
N PRO A 236 -39.51 13.24 7.84
CA PRO A 236 -39.14 13.54 9.23
C PRO A 236 -39.27 12.29 10.11
N VAL A 237 -38.38 12.20 11.10
CA VAL A 237 -38.43 11.18 12.17
C VAL A 237 -38.56 11.86 13.54
N ASP A 238 -38.90 11.07 14.56
CA ASP A 238 -38.90 11.55 15.95
C ASP A 238 -37.47 11.75 16.46
N LEU A 239 -36.98 12.98 16.34
CA LEU A 239 -35.62 13.37 16.73
C LEU A 239 -35.38 13.30 18.23
N GLU A 240 -36.42 13.52 19.05
CA GLU A 240 -36.26 13.47 20.51
C GLU A 240 -35.98 12.05 20.96
N ASN A 241 -36.74 11.10 20.41
CA ASN A 241 -36.52 9.68 20.64
C ASN A 241 -35.13 9.21 20.15
N LEU A 242 -34.61 9.77 19.05
CA LEU A 242 -33.24 9.50 18.61
C LEU A 242 -32.19 10.01 19.61
N ARG A 243 -32.39 11.21 20.18
CA ARG A 243 -31.49 11.80 21.17
C ARG A 243 -31.43 10.96 22.45
N GLU A 244 -32.59 10.50 22.94
CA GLU A 244 -32.68 9.61 24.10
C GLU A 244 -31.97 8.26 23.88
N ARG A 245 -32.09 7.68 22.68
CA ARG A 245 -31.42 6.42 22.33
C ARG A 245 -29.90 6.55 22.18
N GLY A 246 -29.40 7.73 21.78
CA GLY A 246 -27.97 8.02 21.64
C GLY A 246 -27.21 8.16 22.97
N THR A 247 -27.91 8.25 24.11
CA THR A 247 -27.31 8.43 25.45
C THR A 247 -26.99 7.16 26.23
N PHE A 248 -27.11 5.97 25.65
CA PHE A 248 -26.64 4.76 26.35
C PHE A 248 -25.12 4.64 26.23
N PRO A 249 -24.34 4.68 27.34
CA PRO A 249 -22.97 4.22 27.28
C PRO A 249 -23.02 2.76 26.83
N LEU A 250 -22.37 2.44 25.70
CA LEU A 250 -22.16 1.05 25.31
C LEU A 250 -21.67 0.30 26.55
N PRO A 251 -22.28 -0.84 26.94
CA PRO A 251 -21.74 -1.62 28.03
C PRO A 251 -20.30 -1.93 27.63
N MET A 252 -19.36 -1.41 28.41
CA MET A 252 -17.97 -1.81 28.36
C MET A 252 -17.98 -3.31 28.62
N PHE A 253 -17.96 -4.11 27.55
CA PHE A 253 -17.66 -5.53 27.64
C PHE A 253 -16.19 -5.62 28.07
N GLY A 254 -16.00 -5.58 29.39
CA GLY A 254 -14.74 -5.81 30.05
C GLY A 254 -14.36 -7.27 29.93
N MET A 255 -13.10 -7.46 29.51
CA MET A 255 -12.13 -8.52 29.80
C MET A 255 -12.66 -9.91 30.18
#